data_AF-A0AAJ6NBL8-F1
#
_entry.id   AF-A0AAJ6NBL8-F1
#
_cell.length_a   1.000
_cell.length_b   1.000
_cell.length_c   1.000
_cell.angle_alpha   90.00
_cell.angle_beta   90.00
_cell.angle_gamma   90.00
#
_symmetry.space_group_name_H-M   'P 1'
#
loop_
_entity.id
_entity.type
_entity.pdbx_description
1 polymer ?
#
loop_
_entity_poly.entity_id
_entity_poly.type
_entity_poly.pdbx_seq_one_letter_code
_entity_poly.pdbx_strand_id
1 'polypeptide(L)'
;MNYHQFNPNIVNESQEKVIKELLNTSSFDNHTRLLGFSKGRGITWFLQTDDIFGVNSVLRHYYRGGLFGKLIKESYFFTTLEKTRAMQEFNLLQQMSQWGLPVPQPIAVKINKKVCVYSADILIEKIENTQDLSQFLQKNTLSPQHYVEIGKLIKQLHQHQVHHSDLNIHNILFDELNNKFWLIDFDKCNIQQGEAWKSSNLERLLRSFNKEVERLNIHFNRSDWEILLKGYDL
;
A
#
# COMPACT_ATOMS: atom_id res chain seq x y z
N MET A 1 15.85 15.24 14.87
CA MET A 1 16.11 13.90 15.44
C MET A 1 15.58 12.88 14.46
N ASN A 2 16.42 11.92 14.06
CA ASN A 2 16.06 10.89 13.08
C ASN A 2 15.81 9.58 13.80
N TYR A 3 14.66 8.98 13.53
CA TYR A 3 14.29 7.66 14.01
C TYR A 3 14.23 6.71 12.82
N HIS A 4 14.72 5.49 13.01
CA HIS A 4 14.62 4.42 12.04
C HIS A 4 14.07 3.19 12.74
N GLN A 5 13.24 2.42 12.04
CA GLN A 5 12.82 1.09 12.45
C GLN A 5 12.92 0.17 11.24
N PHE A 6 13.45 -1.03 11.47
CA PHE A 6 13.69 -2.05 10.46
C PHE A 6 12.85 -3.28 10.79
N ASN A 7 12.39 -4.00 9.77
CA ASN A 7 11.71 -5.27 9.99
C ASN A 7 12.76 -6.37 10.22
N PRO A 8 12.85 -6.94 11.45
CA PRO A 8 13.90 -7.89 11.80
C PRO A 8 13.81 -9.22 11.03
N ASN A 9 12.67 -9.51 10.39
CA ASN A 9 12.50 -10.71 9.57
C ASN A 9 13.11 -10.57 8.17
N ILE A 10 13.48 -9.35 7.75
CA ILE A 10 13.97 -9.04 6.40
C ILE A 10 15.35 -8.40 6.47
N VAL A 11 15.56 -7.56 7.48
CA VAL A 11 16.75 -6.73 7.65
C VAL A 11 17.61 -7.28 8.77
N ASN A 12 18.87 -7.57 8.46
CA ASN A 12 19.93 -7.84 9.44
C ASN A 12 20.79 -6.60 9.68
N GLU A 13 21.61 -6.63 10.74
CA GLU A 13 22.43 -5.48 11.17
C GLU A 13 23.39 -4.97 10.08
N SER A 14 23.91 -5.85 9.22
CA SER A 14 24.86 -5.45 8.17
C SER A 14 24.20 -4.68 7.03
N GLN A 15 22.89 -4.85 6.83
CA GLN A 15 22.10 -4.16 5.81
C GLN A 15 21.62 -2.77 6.26
N GLU A 16 21.58 -2.48 7.56
CA GLU A 16 21.02 -1.22 8.08
C GLU A 16 21.69 0.02 7.49
N LYS A 17 23.01 -0.03 7.25
CA LYS A 17 23.75 1.10 6.70
C LYS A 17 23.23 1.47 5.30
N VAL A 18 23.09 0.47 4.43
CA VAL A 18 22.59 0.66 3.05
C VAL A 18 21.15 1.15 3.07
N ILE A 19 20.30 0.61 3.96
CA ILE A 19 18.91 1.09 4.08
C ILE A 19 18.86 2.56 4.53
N LYS A 20 19.68 2.95 5.50
CA LYS A 20 19.78 4.34 5.94
C LYS A 20 20.24 5.24 4.79
N GLU A 21 21.15 4.79 3.94
CA GLU A 21 21.56 5.52 2.73
C GLU A 21 20.36 5.69 1.77
N LEU A 22 19.64 4.61 1.44
CA LEU A 22 18.43 4.67 0.60
C LEU A 22 17.37 5.63 1.17
N LEU A 23 17.09 5.57 2.46
CA LEU A 23 16.12 6.44 3.15
C LEU A 23 16.59 7.89 3.27
N ASN A 24 17.88 8.18 3.09
CA ASN A 24 18.43 9.54 3.09
C ASN A 24 18.56 10.14 1.68
N THR A 25 18.43 9.32 0.63
CA THR A 25 18.43 9.78 -0.75
C THR A 25 17.16 10.59 -1.06
N SER A 26 17.35 11.85 -1.44
CA SER A 26 16.26 12.79 -1.73
C SER A 26 15.67 12.65 -3.13
N SER A 27 16.44 12.12 -4.08
CA SER A 27 15.99 11.77 -5.43
C SER A 27 16.78 10.58 -5.95
N PHE A 28 16.09 9.68 -6.65
CA PHE A 28 16.69 8.52 -7.32
C PHE A 28 16.86 8.75 -8.82
N ASP A 29 16.73 9.98 -9.31
CA ASP A 29 17.01 10.32 -10.71
C ASP A 29 18.43 9.86 -11.10
N ASN A 30 18.52 9.01 -12.12
CA ASN A 30 19.76 8.37 -12.58
C ASN A 30 20.47 7.47 -11.55
N HIS A 31 19.80 7.07 -10.47
CA HIS A 31 20.36 6.11 -9.53
C HIS A 31 20.41 4.73 -10.16
N THR A 32 21.53 4.01 -10.00
CA THR A 32 21.76 2.67 -10.55
C THR A 32 20.78 1.59 -10.09
N ARG A 33 19.99 1.86 -9.04
CA ARG A 33 19.01 0.96 -8.46
C ARG A 33 17.59 1.34 -8.86
N LEU A 34 17.39 2.41 -9.63
CA LEU A 34 16.05 2.84 -10.02
C LEU A 34 15.49 1.91 -11.11
N LEU A 35 14.41 1.19 -10.77
CA LEU A 35 13.64 0.39 -11.73
C LEU A 35 12.56 1.22 -12.43
N GLY A 36 12.09 2.27 -11.76
CA GLY A 36 11.07 3.18 -12.28
C GLY A 36 10.48 4.04 -11.17
N PHE A 37 9.50 4.87 -11.52
CA PHE A 37 8.79 5.69 -10.55
C PHE A 37 7.33 5.90 -10.95
N SER A 38 6.49 6.22 -9.97
CA SER A 38 5.13 6.71 -10.19
C SER A 38 4.95 8.07 -9.53
N LYS A 39 4.18 8.96 -10.18
CA LYS A 39 3.87 10.30 -9.68
C LYS A 39 2.37 10.40 -9.37
N GLY A 40 2.05 10.71 -8.12
CA GLY A 40 0.71 11.02 -7.64
C GLY A 40 0.72 12.23 -6.71
N ARG A 41 0.23 12.08 -5.47
CA ARG A 41 0.40 13.08 -4.39
C ARG A 41 1.85 13.23 -3.92
N GLY A 42 2.72 12.33 -4.35
CA GLY A 42 4.15 12.26 -4.10
C GLY A 42 4.82 11.40 -5.16
N ILE A 43 6.14 11.23 -5.06
CA ILE A 43 6.89 10.27 -5.87
C ILE A 43 7.01 8.96 -5.11
N THR A 44 6.69 7.87 -5.80
CA THR A 44 6.97 6.50 -5.37
C THR A 44 8.10 5.95 -6.23
N TRP A 45 9.21 5.57 -5.61
CA TRP A 45 10.38 5.03 -6.30
C TRP A 45 10.37 3.50 -6.22
N PHE A 46 10.52 2.84 -7.36
CA PHE A 46 10.72 1.39 -7.43
C PHE A 46 12.22 1.10 -7.51
N LEU A 47 12.75 0.34 -6.56
CA LEU A 47 14.18 0.16 -6.38
C LEU A 47 14.57 -1.32 -6.49
N GLN A 48 15.68 -1.56 -7.19
CA GLN A 48 16.35 -2.85 -7.24
C GLN A 48 17.12 -3.07 -5.94
N THR A 49 16.59 -3.98 -5.13
CA THR A 49 17.12 -4.29 -3.80
C THR A 49 17.06 -5.78 -3.49
N ASP A 50 16.77 -6.61 -4.48
CA ASP A 50 16.74 -8.07 -4.35
C ASP A 50 18.10 -8.64 -3.93
N ASP A 51 19.19 -8.05 -4.44
CA ASP A 51 20.57 -8.34 -4.05
C ASP A 51 20.88 -8.02 -2.58
N ILE A 52 20.10 -7.11 -1.96
CA ILE A 52 20.31 -6.69 -0.57
C ILE A 52 19.35 -7.43 0.36
N PHE A 53 18.05 -7.44 0.08
CA PHE A 53 17.00 -7.93 1.00
C PHE A 53 16.32 -9.22 0.53
N GLY A 54 16.67 -9.75 -0.65
CA GLY A 54 15.94 -10.83 -1.31
C GLY A 54 14.67 -10.40 -2.03
N VAL A 55 14.30 -9.12 -1.93
CA VAL A 55 13.13 -8.52 -2.61
C VAL A 55 13.45 -7.13 -3.17
N ASN A 56 12.83 -6.76 -4.28
CA ASN A 56 12.78 -5.37 -4.71
C ASN A 56 11.86 -4.56 -3.81
N SER A 57 12.03 -3.25 -3.82
CA SER A 57 11.36 -2.39 -2.86
C SER A 57 10.71 -1.17 -3.50
N VAL A 58 9.76 -0.63 -2.77
CA VAL A 58 9.04 0.61 -3.05
C VAL A 58 9.36 1.59 -1.94
N LEU A 59 9.98 2.71 -2.30
CA LEU A 59 10.22 3.83 -1.39
C LEU A 59 9.16 4.92 -1.61
N ARG A 60 8.47 5.31 -0.54
CA ARG A 60 7.51 6.41 -0.55
C ARG A 60 7.91 7.48 0.46
N HIS A 61 7.88 8.73 0.01
CA HIS A 61 8.00 9.91 0.86
C HIS A 61 6.59 10.40 1.25
N TYR A 62 6.29 10.55 2.54
CA TYR A 62 4.98 11.03 2.99
C TYR A 62 4.90 12.56 2.92
N TYR A 63 4.19 13.07 1.91
CA TYR A 63 3.86 14.50 1.80
C TYR A 63 2.55 14.84 2.51
N ARG A 64 2.38 16.11 2.93
CA ARG A 64 1.08 16.63 3.38
C ARG A 64 0.21 17.02 2.19
N GLY A 65 -0.98 16.43 2.05
CA GLY A 65 -2.01 16.85 1.07
C GLY A 65 -3.09 17.78 1.67
N GLY A 66 -3.68 18.65 0.85
CA GLY A 66 -4.78 19.58 1.21
C GLY A 66 -4.44 21.07 0.93
N LEU A 67 -5.38 22.00 1.13
CA LEU A 67 -5.19 23.45 0.88
C LEU A 67 -4.00 24.06 1.65
N PHE A 68 -3.61 23.44 2.78
CA PHE A 68 -2.43 23.76 3.59
C PHE A 68 -1.10 23.16 3.06
N GLY A 69 -1.15 22.27 2.06
CA GLY A 69 0.02 21.67 1.40
C GLY A 69 0.79 22.63 0.48
N LYS A 70 0.27 23.85 0.26
CA LYS A 70 0.98 24.90 -0.51
C LYS A 70 1.97 25.72 0.33
N LEU A 71 1.86 25.73 1.66
CA LEU A 71 2.65 26.60 2.55
C LEU A 71 3.66 25.85 3.44
N ILE A 72 3.41 24.58 3.76
CA ILE A 72 4.33 23.75 4.57
C ILE A 72 4.38 22.34 3.95
N LYS A 73 5.30 22.17 2.99
CA LYS A 73 5.34 20.99 2.09
C LYS A 73 5.65 19.66 2.78
N GLU A 74 6.16 19.64 4.01
CA GLU A 74 6.87 18.44 4.51
C GLU A 74 6.51 17.93 5.90
N SER A 75 5.59 18.56 6.65
CA SER A 75 5.77 18.47 8.11
C SER A 75 4.48 18.24 8.92
N TYR A 76 4.15 17.01 9.30
CA TYR A 76 3.03 16.64 10.19
C TYR A 76 3.26 17.08 11.63
N PHE A 77 2.24 17.48 12.39
CA PHE A 77 2.42 17.83 13.82
C PHE A 77 2.86 16.59 14.57
N PHE A 78 4.00 16.68 15.24
CA PHE A 78 4.56 15.54 15.97
C PHE A 78 3.98 15.51 17.37
N THR A 79 3.21 14.47 17.68
CA THR A 79 2.82 14.15 19.06
C THR A 79 3.74 13.07 19.64
N THR A 80 3.75 11.89 19.02
CA THR A 80 4.60 10.74 19.39
C THR A 80 5.03 10.00 18.12
N LEU A 81 6.03 9.12 18.24
CA LEU A 81 6.56 8.37 17.09
C LEU A 81 5.52 7.38 16.54
N GLU A 82 4.79 6.72 17.43
CA GLU A 82 3.79 5.69 17.14
C GLU A 82 2.56 6.27 16.43
N LYS A 83 2.30 7.56 16.60
CA LYS A 83 1.20 8.29 15.95
C LYS A 83 1.59 8.88 14.60
N THR A 84 2.82 8.69 14.14
CA THR A 84 3.22 9.11 12.79
C THR A 84 2.65 8.16 11.75
N ARG A 85 2.12 8.70 10.64
CA ARG A 85 1.46 7.90 9.58
C ARG A 85 2.30 6.72 9.10
N ALA A 86 3.57 6.96 8.80
CA ALA A 86 4.46 5.93 8.28
C ALA A 86 4.75 4.84 9.33
N MET A 87 4.85 5.20 10.61
CA MET A 87 5.01 4.21 11.69
C MET A 87 3.74 3.38 11.90
N GLN A 88 2.56 4.01 11.81
CA GLN A 88 1.28 3.30 11.88
C GLN A 88 1.14 2.29 10.73
N GLU A 89 1.46 2.72 9.51
CA GLU A 89 1.42 1.83 8.35
C GLU A 89 2.47 0.72 8.44
N PHE A 90 3.71 1.03 8.83
CA PHE A 90 4.76 0.03 9.05
C PHE A 90 4.31 -1.06 10.03
N ASN A 91 3.81 -0.66 11.21
CA ASN A 91 3.36 -1.60 12.24
C ASN A 91 2.13 -2.39 11.78
N LEU A 92 1.20 -1.77 11.06
CA LEU A 92 0.02 -2.45 10.54
C LEU A 92 0.40 -3.49 9.48
N LEU A 93 1.26 -3.14 8.52
CA LEU A 93 1.79 -4.08 7.51
C LEU A 93 2.52 -5.24 8.18
N GLN A 94 3.33 -4.98 9.22
CA GLN A 94 4.04 -6.02 9.94
C GLN A 94 3.07 -6.99 10.62
N GLN A 95 2.02 -6.46 11.25
CA GLN A 95 0.99 -7.29 11.88
C GLN A 95 0.20 -8.11 10.86
N MET A 96 -0.21 -7.50 9.73
CA MET A 96 -0.96 -8.18 8.67
C MET A 96 -0.12 -9.27 7.99
N SER A 97 1.18 -9.04 7.81
CA SER A 97 2.10 -10.09 7.37
C SER A 97 2.16 -11.26 8.34
N GLN A 98 2.18 -11.01 9.65
CA GLN A 98 2.21 -12.10 10.65
C GLN A 98 0.93 -12.93 10.62
N TRP A 99 -0.19 -12.32 10.24
CA TRP A 99 -1.46 -13.02 9.98
C TRP A 99 -1.50 -13.75 8.63
N GLY A 100 -0.45 -13.63 7.80
CA GLY A 100 -0.39 -14.25 6.49
C GLY A 100 -1.30 -13.59 5.45
N LEU A 101 -1.73 -12.34 5.67
CA LEU A 101 -2.53 -11.60 4.69
C LEU A 101 -1.66 -11.22 3.46
N PRO A 102 -2.21 -11.22 2.24
CA PRO A 102 -1.47 -10.87 1.03
C PRO A 102 -1.33 -9.35 0.89
N VAL A 103 -0.38 -8.81 1.66
CA VAL A 103 0.02 -7.41 1.72
C VAL A 103 1.54 -7.31 1.56
N PRO A 104 2.10 -6.16 1.12
CA PRO A 104 3.54 -6.01 1.01
C PRO A 104 4.22 -6.04 2.38
N GLN A 105 5.39 -6.68 2.45
CA GLN A 105 6.20 -6.62 3.64
C GLN A 105 6.73 -5.21 3.90
N PRO A 106 6.66 -4.69 5.14
CA PRO A 106 7.37 -3.47 5.48
C PRO A 106 8.85 -3.80 5.67
N ILE A 107 9.76 -3.05 5.05
CA ILE A 107 11.21 -3.28 5.16
C ILE A 107 11.80 -2.33 6.20
N ALA A 108 11.55 -1.03 6.04
CA ALA A 108 12.03 -0.02 6.96
C ALA A 108 11.16 1.24 6.95
N VAL A 109 11.23 2.02 8.03
CA VAL A 109 10.62 3.35 8.13
C VAL A 109 11.61 4.32 8.75
N LYS A 110 11.60 5.56 8.26
CA LYS A 110 12.36 6.68 8.81
C LYS A 110 11.42 7.82 9.16
N ILE A 111 11.60 8.38 10.35
CA ILE A 111 10.91 9.60 10.80
C ILE A 111 11.98 10.65 11.11
N ASN A 112 11.93 11.78 10.41
CA ASN A 112 12.74 12.95 10.73
C ASN A 112 11.89 13.97 11.48
N LYS A 113 12.07 14.01 12.81
CA LYS A 113 11.43 15.00 13.69
C LYS A 113 12.24 16.29 13.72
N LYS A 114 11.61 17.39 13.33
CA LYS A 114 11.99 18.78 13.65
C LYS A 114 11.24 19.22 14.92
N VAL A 115 11.23 20.51 15.28
CA VAL A 115 10.71 20.99 16.58
C VAL A 115 9.30 20.47 16.92
N CYS A 116 8.27 20.89 16.17
CA CYS A 116 6.89 20.45 16.36
C CYS A 116 6.35 19.63 15.17
N VAL A 117 7.23 19.28 14.23
CA VAL A 117 6.81 18.69 12.95
C VAL A 117 7.72 17.56 12.50
N TYR A 118 7.21 16.64 11.67
CA TYR A 118 8.00 15.52 11.13
C TYR A 118 7.78 15.27 9.63
N SER A 119 8.82 14.79 8.96
CA SER A 119 8.75 14.12 7.65
C SER A 119 8.99 12.61 7.83
N ALA A 120 8.52 11.81 6.88
CA ALA A 120 8.61 10.36 6.98
C ALA A 120 8.78 9.68 5.63
N ASP A 121 9.52 8.58 5.66
CA ASP A 121 9.81 7.73 4.50
C ASP A 121 9.51 6.28 4.89
N ILE A 122 8.88 5.51 4.00
CA ILE A 122 8.68 4.07 4.18
C ILE A 122 9.26 3.31 2.99
N LEU A 123 10.00 2.25 3.28
CA LEU A 123 10.48 1.27 2.34
C LEU A 123 9.68 -0.01 2.56
N ILE A 124 8.96 -0.46 1.55
CA ILE A 124 8.15 -1.67 1.58
C ILE A 124 8.53 -2.57 0.40
N GLU A 125 8.16 -3.84 0.45
CA GLU A 125 8.32 -4.77 -0.65
C GLU A 125 7.58 -4.28 -1.91
N LYS A 126 8.23 -4.43 -3.06
CA LYS A 126 7.58 -4.36 -4.37
C LYS A 126 7.05 -5.75 -4.69
N ILE A 127 5.73 -5.89 -4.77
CA ILE A 127 5.13 -7.16 -5.22
C ILE A 127 5.48 -7.37 -6.70
N GLU A 128 6.24 -8.42 -6.99
CA GLU A 128 6.70 -8.72 -8.34
C GLU A 128 5.58 -9.28 -9.22
N ASN A 129 5.74 -9.12 -10.54
CA ASN A 129 4.84 -9.68 -11.56
C ASN A 129 3.35 -9.32 -11.39
N THR A 130 3.07 -8.17 -10.78
CA THR A 130 1.70 -7.69 -10.57
C THR A 130 1.34 -6.52 -11.47
N GLN A 131 0.05 -6.41 -11.74
CA GLN A 131 -0.57 -5.25 -12.36
C GLN A 131 -1.68 -4.69 -11.48
N ASP A 132 -1.83 -3.36 -11.48
CA ASP A 132 -3.03 -2.67 -10.95
C ASP A 132 -4.30 -3.23 -11.61
N LEU A 133 -5.30 -3.59 -10.80
CA LEU A 133 -6.49 -4.27 -11.29
C LEU A 133 -7.31 -3.42 -12.28
N SER A 134 -7.34 -2.09 -12.10
CA SER A 134 -7.98 -1.19 -13.07
C SER A 134 -7.24 -1.20 -14.40
N GLN A 135 -5.90 -1.20 -14.39
CA GLN A 135 -5.10 -1.33 -15.61
C GLN A 135 -5.29 -2.68 -16.30
N PHE A 136 -5.40 -3.76 -15.53
CA PHE A 136 -5.65 -5.10 -16.08
C PHE A 136 -7.02 -5.16 -16.77
N LEU A 137 -8.07 -4.67 -16.12
CA LEU A 137 -9.44 -4.71 -16.63
C LEU A 137 -9.71 -3.76 -17.82
N GLN A 138 -8.81 -2.81 -18.13
CA GLN A 138 -8.90 -2.04 -19.38
C GLN A 138 -8.68 -2.91 -20.63
N LYS A 139 -7.95 -4.02 -20.50
CA LYS A 139 -7.53 -4.85 -21.64
C LYS A 139 -8.07 -6.27 -21.56
N ASN A 140 -8.29 -6.76 -20.34
CA ASN A 140 -8.63 -8.14 -20.06
C ASN A 140 -9.96 -8.24 -19.32
N THR A 141 -10.47 -9.45 -19.18
CA THR A 141 -11.63 -9.76 -18.32
C THR A 141 -11.16 -10.68 -17.20
N LEU A 142 -11.82 -10.61 -16.05
CA LEU A 142 -11.65 -11.59 -14.98
C LEU A 142 -12.69 -12.70 -15.10
N SER A 143 -12.32 -13.90 -14.69
CA SER A 143 -13.27 -15.01 -14.55
C SER A 143 -14.18 -14.77 -13.32
N PRO A 144 -15.38 -15.38 -13.27
CA PRO A 144 -16.20 -15.41 -12.07
C PRO A 144 -15.43 -15.84 -10.80
N GLN A 145 -14.53 -16.81 -10.92
CA GLN A 145 -13.74 -17.28 -9.80
C GLN A 145 -12.80 -16.20 -9.25
N HIS A 146 -12.22 -15.37 -10.12
CA HIS A 146 -11.35 -14.28 -9.68
C HIS A 146 -12.12 -13.25 -8.83
N TYR A 147 -13.36 -12.91 -9.21
CA TYR A 147 -14.20 -12.04 -8.39
C TYR A 147 -14.52 -12.64 -7.03
N VAL A 148 -14.77 -13.96 -6.96
CA VAL A 148 -14.93 -14.67 -5.69
C VAL A 148 -13.67 -14.54 -4.81
N GLU A 149 -12.48 -14.71 -5.38
CA GLU A 149 -11.22 -14.59 -4.63
C GLU A 149 -10.96 -13.16 -4.14
N ILE A 150 -11.32 -12.13 -4.92
CA ILE A 150 -11.27 -10.74 -4.45
C ILE A 150 -12.23 -10.54 -3.26
N GLY A 151 -13.44 -11.09 -3.33
CA GLY A 151 -14.40 -11.04 -2.22
C GLY A 151 -13.85 -11.66 -0.94
N LYS A 152 -13.28 -12.86 -1.04
CA LYS A 152 -12.62 -13.56 0.09
C LYS A 152 -11.43 -12.80 0.64
N LEU A 153 -10.61 -12.21 -0.23
CA LEU A 153 -9.47 -11.38 0.17
C LEU A 153 -9.92 -10.21 1.06
N ILE A 154 -10.97 -9.49 0.64
CA ILE A 154 -11.54 -8.39 1.43
C ILE A 154 -12.14 -8.92 2.74
N LYS A 155 -12.81 -10.08 2.70
CA LYS A 155 -13.35 -10.71 3.91
C LYS A 155 -12.26 -11.03 4.93
N GLN A 156 -11.13 -11.62 4.50
CA GLN A 156 -10.00 -11.93 5.37
C GLN A 156 -9.48 -10.67 6.07
N LEU A 157 -9.33 -9.56 5.33
CA LEU A 157 -8.95 -8.27 5.90
C LEU A 157 -9.94 -7.80 6.98
N HIS A 158 -11.24 -7.87 6.67
CA HIS A 158 -12.31 -7.47 7.57
C HIS A 158 -12.48 -8.38 8.80
N GLN A 159 -12.17 -9.68 8.68
CA GLN A 159 -12.18 -10.63 9.80
C GLN A 159 -11.09 -10.29 10.83
N HIS A 160 -9.94 -9.80 10.38
CA HIS A 160 -8.89 -9.23 11.23
C HIS A 160 -9.18 -7.79 11.69
N GLN A 161 -10.38 -7.27 11.41
CA GLN A 161 -10.83 -5.93 11.78
C GLN A 161 -9.94 -4.82 11.19
N VAL A 162 -9.26 -5.08 10.06
CA VAL A 162 -8.47 -4.06 9.39
C VAL A 162 -9.38 -3.22 8.49
N HIS A 163 -9.52 -1.96 8.84
CA HIS A 163 -10.27 -0.98 8.07
C HIS A 163 -9.34 -0.29 7.07
N HIS A 164 -9.56 -0.58 5.78
CA HIS A 164 -8.78 0.00 4.70
C HIS A 164 -9.38 1.35 4.27
N SER A 165 -8.85 2.45 4.80
CA SER A 165 -9.46 3.79 4.66
C SER A 165 -9.69 4.25 3.21
N ASP A 166 -8.90 3.74 2.26
CA ASP A 166 -9.03 4.01 0.83
C ASP A 166 -9.13 2.74 -0.03
N LEU A 167 -9.95 1.76 0.37
CA LEU A 167 -10.14 0.55 -0.44
C LEU A 167 -10.73 0.90 -1.80
N ASN A 168 -9.95 0.71 -2.86
CA ASN A 168 -10.33 1.01 -4.23
C ASN A 168 -9.62 0.05 -5.20
N ILE A 169 -10.10 0.01 -6.44
CA ILE A 169 -9.60 -0.90 -7.48
C ILE A 169 -8.10 -0.73 -7.79
N HIS A 170 -7.53 0.46 -7.63
CA HIS A 170 -6.09 0.69 -7.86
C HIS A 170 -5.19 0.14 -6.76
N ASN A 171 -5.77 -0.11 -5.58
CA ASN A 171 -5.10 -0.69 -4.43
C ASN A 171 -5.22 -2.22 -4.40
N ILE A 172 -5.77 -2.82 -5.45
CA ILE A 172 -5.79 -4.26 -5.68
C ILE A 172 -4.80 -4.56 -6.81
N LEU A 173 -3.80 -5.38 -6.50
CA LEU A 173 -2.85 -5.87 -7.48
C LEU A 173 -3.21 -7.31 -7.88
N PHE A 174 -3.11 -7.63 -9.16
CA PHE A 174 -3.28 -8.97 -9.69
C PHE A 174 -1.95 -9.52 -10.19
N ASP A 175 -1.55 -10.65 -9.62
CA ASP A 175 -0.46 -11.49 -10.10
C ASP A 175 -1.08 -12.59 -10.96
N GLU A 176 -1.07 -12.38 -12.27
CA GLU A 176 -1.67 -13.30 -13.24
C GLU A 176 -0.93 -14.65 -13.25
N LEU A 177 0.40 -14.64 -13.06
CA LEU A 177 1.22 -15.85 -13.11
C LEU A 177 0.88 -16.82 -11.98
N ASN A 178 0.65 -16.28 -10.78
CA ASN A 178 0.29 -17.08 -9.60
C ASN A 178 -1.21 -17.10 -9.31
N ASN A 179 -2.03 -16.46 -10.16
CA ASN A 179 -3.46 -16.26 -9.97
C ASN A 179 -3.81 -15.73 -8.57
N LYS A 180 -3.09 -14.69 -8.12
CA LYS A 180 -3.17 -14.18 -6.74
C LYS A 180 -3.47 -12.69 -6.71
N PHE A 181 -4.29 -12.27 -5.76
CA PHE A 181 -4.57 -10.86 -5.48
C PHE A 181 -3.85 -10.39 -4.23
N TRP A 182 -3.40 -9.13 -4.28
CA TRP A 182 -2.75 -8.45 -3.16
C TRP A 182 -3.43 -7.11 -2.89
N LEU A 183 -3.39 -6.67 -1.64
CA LEU A 183 -3.80 -5.33 -1.24
C LEU A 183 -2.59 -4.47 -0.93
N ILE A 184 -2.62 -3.21 -1.34
CA ILE A 184 -1.56 -2.22 -1.12
C ILE A 184 -2.14 -0.89 -0.61
N ASP A 185 -1.25 0.03 -0.23
CA ASP A 185 -1.58 1.39 0.26
C ASP A 185 -2.42 1.42 1.54
N PHE A 186 -1.79 1.02 2.65
CA PHE A 186 -2.41 0.99 3.97
C PHE A 186 -2.22 2.30 4.76
N ASP A 187 -1.93 3.39 4.06
CA ASP A 187 -1.80 4.70 4.66
C ASP A 187 -3.15 5.12 5.30
N LYS A 188 -3.11 5.57 6.56
CA LYS A 188 -4.29 5.88 7.40
C LYS A 188 -5.24 4.69 7.66
N CYS A 189 -4.81 3.46 7.37
CA CYS A 189 -5.56 2.27 7.77
C CYS A 189 -5.28 1.93 9.24
N ASN A 190 -6.20 1.21 9.87
CA ASN A 190 -6.08 0.82 11.26
C ASN A 190 -6.85 -0.48 11.54
N ILE A 191 -6.58 -1.07 12.71
CA ILE A 191 -7.44 -2.11 13.26
C ILE A 191 -8.59 -1.38 13.97
N GLN A 192 -9.79 -1.48 13.41
CA GLN A 192 -10.99 -0.82 13.91
C GLN A 192 -12.06 -1.86 14.21
N GLN A 193 -12.43 -1.99 15.48
CA GLN A 193 -13.48 -2.91 15.90
C GLN A 193 -14.85 -2.47 15.38
N GLY A 194 -15.65 -3.45 14.96
CA GLY A 194 -17.06 -3.29 14.61
C GLY A 194 -17.36 -3.67 13.16
N GLU A 195 -18.66 -3.72 12.86
CA GLU A 195 -19.14 -4.18 11.54
C GLU A 195 -19.61 -3.02 10.65
N ALA A 196 -20.00 -1.89 11.25
CA ALA A 196 -20.63 -0.77 10.54
C ALA A 196 -19.76 -0.15 9.44
N TRP A 197 -18.44 -0.22 9.57
CA TRP A 197 -17.52 0.35 8.57
C TRP A 197 -17.28 -0.59 7.38
N LYS A 198 -17.55 -1.89 7.51
CA LYS A 198 -17.25 -2.91 6.48
C LYS A 198 -18.10 -2.72 5.22
N SER A 199 -19.39 -2.45 5.40
CA SER A 199 -20.29 -2.12 4.28
C SER A 199 -19.85 -0.85 3.57
N SER A 200 -19.47 0.20 4.32
CA SER A 200 -18.92 1.43 3.75
C SER A 200 -17.61 1.20 2.97
N ASN A 201 -16.81 0.19 3.36
CA ASN A 201 -15.59 -0.18 2.67
C ASN A 201 -15.88 -0.85 1.32
N LEU A 202 -16.81 -1.81 1.31
CA LEU A 202 -17.31 -2.45 0.08
C LEU A 202 -17.97 -1.44 -0.87
N GLU A 203 -18.80 -0.54 -0.34
CA GLU A 203 -19.42 0.52 -1.14
C GLU A 203 -18.39 1.48 -1.76
N ARG A 204 -17.30 1.79 -1.03
CA ARG A 204 -16.20 2.59 -1.56
C ARG A 204 -15.54 1.86 -2.74
N LEU A 205 -15.28 0.57 -2.59
CA LEU A 205 -14.71 -0.25 -3.65
C LEU A 205 -15.62 -0.27 -4.89
N LEU A 206 -16.93 -0.53 -4.71
CA LEU A 206 -17.90 -0.48 -5.81
C LEU A 206 -17.93 0.87 -6.53
N ARG A 207 -17.93 1.97 -5.78
CA ARG A 207 -17.85 3.32 -6.38
C ARG A 207 -16.59 3.49 -7.22
N SER A 208 -15.45 2.93 -6.78
CA SER A 208 -14.22 2.99 -7.56
C SER A 208 -14.30 2.17 -8.86
N PHE A 209 -14.89 0.97 -8.83
CA PHE A 209 -15.13 0.19 -10.05
C PHE A 209 -16.02 0.98 -11.03
N ASN A 210 -17.18 1.45 -10.58
CA ASN A 210 -18.13 2.19 -11.43
C ASN A 210 -17.49 3.45 -12.04
N LYS A 211 -16.71 4.19 -11.24
CA LYS A 211 -15.97 5.36 -11.72
C LYS A 211 -14.98 5.00 -12.83
N GLU A 212 -14.25 3.90 -12.69
CA GLU A 212 -13.27 3.49 -13.69
C GLU A 212 -13.91 2.83 -14.92
N VAL A 213 -15.12 2.28 -14.82
CA VAL A 213 -15.95 1.93 -15.99
C VAL A 213 -16.24 3.19 -16.82
N GLU A 214 -16.68 4.27 -16.18
CA GLU A 214 -16.98 5.53 -16.88
C GLU A 214 -15.72 6.21 -17.44
N ARG A 215 -14.62 6.22 -16.68
CA ARG A 215 -13.41 6.98 -17.01
C ARG A 215 -12.47 6.26 -17.97
N LEU A 216 -12.29 4.95 -17.78
CA LEU A 216 -11.27 4.15 -18.45
C LEU A 216 -11.86 2.98 -19.26
N ASN A 217 -13.19 2.84 -19.28
CA ASN A 217 -13.89 1.79 -20.01
C ASN A 217 -13.39 0.38 -19.64
N ILE A 218 -13.16 0.13 -18.34
CA ILE A 218 -12.74 -1.18 -17.84
C ILE A 218 -13.86 -2.22 -18.04
N HIS A 219 -13.48 -3.48 -18.25
CA HIS A 219 -14.41 -4.60 -18.37
C HIS A 219 -14.94 -5.02 -16.99
N PHE A 220 -15.96 -4.31 -16.52
CA PHE A 220 -16.66 -4.62 -15.28
C PHE A 220 -18.15 -4.30 -15.42
N ASN A 221 -18.98 -5.18 -14.89
CA ASN A 221 -20.43 -5.00 -14.88
C ASN A 221 -21.05 -5.37 -13.52
N ARG A 222 -22.36 -5.15 -13.38
CA ARG A 222 -23.08 -5.42 -12.14
C ARG A 222 -23.04 -6.89 -11.70
N SER A 223 -23.06 -7.84 -12.64
CA SER A 223 -23.02 -9.27 -12.29
C SER A 223 -21.66 -9.67 -11.70
N ASP A 224 -20.58 -9.03 -12.14
CA ASP A 224 -19.25 -9.23 -11.57
C ASP A 224 -19.20 -8.80 -10.09
N TRP A 225 -19.82 -7.67 -9.77
CA TRP A 225 -19.95 -7.20 -8.40
C TRP A 225 -20.74 -8.16 -7.51
N GLU A 226 -21.84 -8.70 -8.02
CA GLU A 226 -22.66 -9.67 -7.29
C GLU A 226 -21.88 -10.96 -7.01
N ILE A 227 -20.99 -11.39 -7.90
CA ILE A 227 -20.10 -12.53 -7.69
C ILE A 227 -19.04 -12.22 -6.63
N LEU A 228 -18.46 -11.02 -6.65
CA LEU A 228 -17.52 -10.56 -5.63
C LEU A 228 -18.18 -10.56 -4.24
N LEU A 229 -19.39 -10.00 -4.12
CA LEU A 229 -20.14 -10.01 -2.86
C LEU A 229 -20.44 -11.44 -2.37
N LYS A 230 -20.82 -12.35 -3.27
CA LYS A 230 -20.96 -13.78 -2.91
C LYS A 230 -19.66 -14.33 -2.33
N GLY A 231 -18.52 -14.03 -2.95
CA GLY A 231 -17.21 -14.43 -2.43
C GLY A 231 -16.88 -13.85 -1.06
N TYR A 232 -17.33 -12.62 -0.79
CA TYR A 232 -17.20 -11.99 0.53
C TYR A 232 -18.08 -12.66 1.59
N ASP A 233 -19.25 -13.18 1.22
CA ASP A 233 -20.17 -13.83 2.14
C ASP A 233 -19.79 -15.30 2.46
N LEU A 234 -18.97 -15.96 1.63
CA LEU A 234 -18.39 -17.30 1.87
C LEU A 234 -17.41 -17.31 3.04
#